data_AF-A0A2G6LKN3-F1
#
_entry.id   AF-A0A2G6LKN3-F1
#
_cell.length_a   1.000
_cell.length_b   1.000
_cell.length_c   1.000
_cell.angle_alpha   90.00
_cell.angle_beta   90.00
_cell.angle_gamma   90.00
#
_symmetry.space_group_name_H-M   'P 1'
#
loop_
_entity.id
_entity.type
_entity.pdbx_description
1 polymer ?
#
loop_
_entity_poly.entity_id
_entity_poly.type
_entity_poly.pdbx_seq_one_letter_code
_entity_poly.pdbx_strand_id
1 'polypeptide(L)'
;MKKVILLALVLIAGCQKYSAIKIDKNKAYAYQTEAFDQWEQSKKIKLDEAYRIHLEYIRNHDKSFKNKDRQNGLPLSYAYDNYYVFSTVINIQKFGRFNLSGVWVNADTGEVKVVRLKREDSFDTDGHYWISYIVNN
;
A
#
# COMPACT_ATOMS: atom_id res chain seq x y z
N MET A 1 -13.50 -19.94 27.45
CA MET A 1 -13.46 -20.23 26.01
C MET A 1 -12.74 -19.09 25.30
N LYS A 2 -11.46 -19.27 24.93
CA LYS A 2 -10.70 -18.24 24.20
C LYS A 2 -10.87 -18.52 22.69
N LYS A 3 -11.48 -17.59 21.97
CA LYS A 3 -11.60 -17.66 20.50
C LYS A 3 -10.21 -17.41 19.91
N VAL A 4 -9.57 -18.43 19.36
CA VAL A 4 -8.35 -18.28 18.56
C VAL A 4 -8.80 -17.92 17.15
N ILE A 5 -8.66 -16.64 16.79
CA ILE A 5 -8.84 -16.20 15.41
C ILE A 5 -7.58 -16.62 14.65
N LEU A 6 -7.72 -17.62 13.80
CA LEU A 6 -6.65 -18.18 12.98
C LEU A 6 -6.37 -17.19 11.83
N LEU A 7 -5.34 -16.36 11.97
CA LEU A 7 -4.87 -15.50 10.89
C LEU A 7 -4.12 -16.39 9.87
N ALA A 8 -4.78 -16.70 8.76
CA ALA A 8 -4.19 -17.51 7.70
C ALA A 8 -3.15 -16.69 6.91
N LEU A 9 -1.89 -16.75 7.35
CA LEU A 9 -0.73 -16.27 6.59
C LEU A 9 -0.45 -17.23 5.43
N VAL A 10 -1.12 -17.01 4.30
CA VAL A 10 -0.79 -17.70 3.03
C VAL A 10 0.50 -17.06 2.48
N LEU A 11 1.63 -17.65 2.83
CA LEU A 11 2.96 -17.30 2.31
C LEU A 11 3.09 -17.84 0.88
N ILE A 12 2.75 -17.01 -0.11
CA ILE A 12 3.11 -17.29 -1.52
C ILE A 12 4.54 -16.78 -1.74
N ALA A 13 5.53 -17.63 -1.44
CA ALA A 13 6.88 -17.44 -1.94
C ALA A 13 6.91 -17.77 -3.43
N GLY A 14 6.89 -16.75 -4.29
CA GLY A 14 6.89 -16.91 -5.75
C GLY A 14 7.71 -15.83 -6.46
N CYS A 15 8.43 -16.23 -7.51
CA CYS A 15 9.32 -15.43 -8.36
C CYS A 15 8.87 -13.97 -8.56
N GLN A 16 9.83 -13.04 -8.48
CA GLN A 16 9.66 -11.61 -8.78
C GLN A 16 9.39 -11.39 -10.28
N LYS A 17 8.22 -11.78 -10.76
CA LYS A 17 7.71 -11.35 -12.05
C LYS A 17 7.16 -9.94 -11.85
N TYR A 18 7.71 -8.96 -12.57
CA TYR A 18 7.07 -7.65 -12.71
C TYR A 18 5.65 -7.90 -13.19
N SER A 19 4.67 -7.49 -12.40
CA SER A 19 3.28 -7.66 -12.78
C SER A 19 3.01 -6.70 -13.94
N ALA A 20 2.67 -7.21 -15.12
CA ALA A 20 2.20 -6.42 -16.25
C ALA A 20 0.76 -5.90 -15.99
N ILE A 21 0.53 -5.33 -14.82
CA ILE A 21 -0.78 -4.78 -14.46
C ILE A 21 -0.89 -3.46 -15.20
N LYS A 22 -1.79 -3.42 -16.19
CA LYS A 22 -2.24 -2.17 -16.76
C LYS A 22 -3.06 -1.44 -15.69
N ILE A 23 -2.54 -0.33 -15.19
CA ILE A 23 -3.20 0.45 -14.15
C ILE A 23 -4.43 1.15 -14.73
N ASP A 24 -5.58 0.94 -14.08
CA ASP A 24 -6.80 1.69 -14.34
C ASP A 24 -6.88 2.84 -13.33
N LYS A 25 -6.56 4.04 -13.78
CA LYS A 25 -6.53 5.25 -12.94
C LYS A 25 -7.85 5.54 -12.23
N ASN A 26 -8.98 5.08 -12.76
CA ASN A 26 -10.29 5.30 -12.16
C ASN A 26 -10.50 4.47 -10.88
N LYS A 27 -9.58 3.57 -10.56
CA LYS A 27 -9.60 2.73 -9.36
C LYS A 27 -8.69 3.23 -8.25
N ALA A 28 -8.02 4.37 -8.45
CA ALA A 28 -7.13 4.97 -7.46
C ALA A 28 -7.88 6.02 -6.62
N TYR A 29 -7.70 5.95 -5.30
CA TYR A 29 -8.23 6.93 -4.34
C TYR A 29 -7.04 7.55 -3.62
N ALA A 30 -6.83 8.85 -3.77
CA ALA A 30 -5.68 9.52 -3.16
C ALA A 30 -5.87 9.67 -1.65
N TYR A 31 -4.84 9.39 -0.86
CA TYR A 31 -4.91 9.54 0.59
C TYR A 31 -5.25 10.99 0.99
N GLN A 32 -6.01 11.17 2.08
CA GLN A 32 -6.52 12.46 2.56
C GLN A 32 -7.45 13.18 1.58
N THR A 33 -8.25 12.40 0.85
CA THR A 33 -9.35 12.93 0.04
C THR A 33 -10.67 12.33 0.49
N GLU A 34 -11.76 13.05 0.27
CA GLU A 34 -13.11 12.55 0.57
C GLU A 34 -13.40 11.21 -0.13
N ALA A 35 -12.92 11.05 -1.37
CA ALA A 35 -13.06 9.80 -2.11
C ALA A 35 -12.35 8.62 -1.42
N PHE A 36 -11.18 8.87 -0.80
CA PHE A 36 -10.49 7.86 0.01
C PHE A 36 -11.24 7.58 1.30
N ASP A 37 -11.75 8.60 1.99
CA ASP A 37 -12.49 8.42 3.24
C ASP A 37 -13.77 7.60 3.01
N GLN A 38 -14.51 7.89 1.93
CA GLN A 38 -15.68 7.11 1.52
C GLN A 38 -15.30 5.68 1.15
N TRP A 39 -14.21 5.50 0.40
CA TRP A 39 -13.69 4.19 0.06
C TRP A 39 -13.35 3.40 1.34
N GLU A 40 -12.62 3.99 2.28
CA GLU A 40 -12.19 3.34 3.52
C GLU A 40 -13.37 2.98 4.42
N GLN A 41 -14.40 3.83 4.49
CA GLN A 41 -15.63 3.52 5.23
C GLN A 41 -16.29 2.23 4.74
N SER A 42 -16.19 1.93 3.44
CA SER A 42 -16.74 0.71 2.84
C SER A 42 -15.93 -0.57 3.14
N LYS A 43 -14.71 -0.46 3.70
CA LYS A 43 -13.79 -1.58 3.90
C LYS A 43 -13.84 -2.16 5.31
N LYS A 44 -13.47 -3.45 5.43
CA LYS A 44 -13.44 -4.16 6.73
C LYS A 44 -12.25 -3.78 7.59
N ILE A 45 -11.08 -3.67 6.98
CA ILE A 45 -9.82 -3.29 7.63
C ILE A 45 -9.63 -1.78 7.45
N LYS A 46 -9.31 -1.10 8.54
CA LYS A 46 -9.02 0.34 8.54
C LYS A 46 -7.52 0.60 8.46
N LEU A 47 -7.15 1.84 8.16
CA LEU A 47 -5.77 2.26 7.93
C LEU A 47 -4.81 1.82 9.05
N ASP A 48 -5.18 1.99 10.31
CA ASP A 48 -4.30 1.62 11.44
C ASP A 48 -3.95 0.12 11.44
N GLU A 49 -4.93 -0.73 11.15
CA GLU A 49 -4.73 -2.16 11.06
C GLU A 49 -3.94 -2.54 9.81
N ALA A 50 -4.28 -1.94 8.65
CA ALA A 50 -3.53 -2.15 7.41
C ALA A 50 -2.06 -1.72 7.56
N TYR A 51 -1.80 -0.62 8.27
CA TYR A 51 -0.48 -0.11 8.56
C TYR A 51 0.31 -1.08 9.44
N ARG A 52 -0.31 -1.63 10.50
CA ARG A 52 0.31 -2.66 11.33
C ARG A 52 0.66 -3.92 10.55
N ILE A 53 -0.24 -4.41 9.70
CA ILE A 53 0.00 -5.57 8.81
C ILE A 53 1.20 -5.30 7.89
N HIS A 54 1.25 -4.12 7.29
CA HIS A 54 2.36 -3.71 6.45
C HIS A 54 3.69 -3.62 7.23
N LEU A 55 3.68 -3.04 8.44
CA LEU A 55 4.87 -2.96 9.30
C LEU A 55 5.38 -4.35 9.68
N GLU A 56 4.49 -5.29 9.98
CA GLU A 56 4.86 -6.68 10.25
C GLU A 56 5.47 -7.34 9.00
N TYR A 57 4.86 -7.14 7.83
CA TYR A 57 5.35 -7.70 6.58
C TYR A 57 6.79 -7.24 6.27
N ILE A 58 7.06 -5.93 6.33
CA ILE A 58 8.39 -5.38 6.02
C ILE A 58 9.46 -5.85 7.01
N ARG A 59 9.11 -6.01 8.30
CA ARG A 59 10.02 -6.52 9.34
C ARG A 59 10.42 -7.97 9.09
N ASN A 60 9.49 -8.78 8.57
CA ASN A 60 9.68 -10.21 8.37
C ASN A 60 10.31 -10.56 7.00
N HIS A 61 10.22 -9.70 5.97
CA HIS A 61 10.65 -9.98 4.59
C HIS A 61 11.91 -9.17 4.18
N ASP A 62 12.79 -9.04 5.17
CA ASP A 62 13.77 -7.99 5.46
C ASP A 62 14.81 -7.58 4.37
N LYS A 63 15.00 -8.34 3.28
CA LYS A 63 16.16 -8.10 2.38
C LYS A 63 15.98 -7.01 1.32
N SER A 64 14.74 -6.64 0.96
CA SER A 64 14.50 -5.69 -0.14
C SER A 64 14.15 -4.26 0.28
N PHE A 65 13.83 -4.03 1.55
CA PHE A 65 13.44 -2.72 2.09
C PHE A 65 14.56 -2.21 3.00
N LYS A 66 15.27 -1.15 2.58
CA LYS A 66 16.50 -0.68 3.23
C LYS A 66 16.20 -0.21 4.67
N ASN A 67 17.20 -0.31 5.54
CA ASN A 67 17.11 -0.11 7.00
C ASN A 67 16.37 1.15 7.51
N LYS A 68 16.20 2.20 6.69
CA LYS A 68 15.47 3.43 7.09
C LYS A 68 13.95 3.28 7.04
N ASP A 69 13.44 2.34 6.25
CA ASP A 69 11.99 2.17 6.01
C ASP A 69 11.35 1.18 7.00
N ARG A 70 12.13 0.53 7.86
CA ARG A 70 11.67 -0.58 8.72
C ARG A 70 11.02 -0.14 10.03
N GLN A 71 11.45 1.01 10.58
CA GLN A 71 10.89 1.54 11.83
C GLN A 71 9.63 2.36 11.56
N ASN A 72 9.62 3.14 10.48
CA ASN A 72 8.55 4.09 10.16
C ASN A 72 7.63 3.60 9.02
N GLY A 73 7.88 2.41 8.48
CA GLY A 73 7.15 1.89 7.34
C GLY A 73 7.38 2.68 6.05
N LEU A 74 6.77 2.19 4.97
CA LEU A 74 6.54 2.94 3.75
C LEU A 74 5.35 3.90 3.91
N PRO A 75 5.39 5.09 3.31
CA PRO A 75 4.28 6.04 3.36
C PRO A 75 3.06 5.52 2.59
N LEU A 76 1.86 5.79 3.11
CA LEU A 76 0.63 5.61 2.34
C LEU A 76 0.50 6.76 1.33
N SER A 77 0.20 6.45 0.08
CA SER A 77 -0.08 7.47 -0.95
C SER A 77 -1.48 7.33 -1.54
N TYR A 78 -1.96 6.10 -1.72
CA TYR A 78 -3.23 5.79 -2.37
C TYR A 78 -3.88 4.56 -1.76
N ALA A 79 -5.19 4.43 -1.95
CA ALA A 79 -5.80 3.14 -2.14
C ALA A 79 -5.94 2.84 -3.65
N TYR A 80 -5.86 1.58 -4.01
CA TYR A 80 -6.11 1.11 -5.37
C TYR A 80 -6.97 -0.14 -5.35
N ASP A 81 -8.12 -0.09 -6.02
CA ASP A 81 -9.12 -1.15 -6.00
C ASP A 81 -9.53 -1.50 -4.56
N ASN A 82 -9.15 -2.67 -4.03
CA ASN A 82 -9.41 -3.07 -2.64
C ASN A 82 -8.15 -3.04 -1.75
N TYR A 83 -7.13 -2.26 -2.10
CA TYR A 83 -5.85 -2.27 -1.38
C TYR A 83 -5.43 -0.90 -0.88
N TYR A 84 -4.91 -0.83 0.33
CA TYR A 84 -4.01 0.25 0.76
C TYR A 84 -2.66 0.08 0.06
N VAL A 85 -2.09 1.15 -0.49
CA VAL A 85 -0.82 1.13 -1.24
C VAL A 85 0.25 1.91 -0.49
N PHE A 86 1.09 1.18 0.24
CA PHE A 86 2.26 1.72 0.94
C PHE A 86 3.45 1.80 -0.04
N SER A 87 3.78 3.01 -0.46
CA SER A 87 4.59 3.27 -1.64
C SER A 87 6.08 3.14 -1.37
N THR A 88 6.78 2.46 -2.29
CA THR A 88 8.26 2.47 -2.36
C THR A 88 8.81 3.63 -3.19
N VAL A 89 7.92 4.36 -3.88
CA VAL A 89 8.29 5.45 -4.79
C VAL A 89 7.78 6.77 -4.21
N ILE A 90 8.70 7.51 -3.60
CA ILE A 90 8.46 8.81 -2.96
C ILE A 90 8.63 9.95 -3.99
N ASN A 91 9.45 9.73 -5.02
CA ASN A 91 9.98 10.77 -5.92
C ASN A 91 9.13 11.06 -7.16
N ILE A 92 7.83 11.36 -7.04
CA ILE A 92 7.09 11.84 -8.21
C ILE A 92 5.93 12.83 -7.89
N GLN A 93 5.60 13.04 -6.61
CA GLN A 93 4.40 13.82 -6.22
C GLN A 93 4.47 15.33 -6.55
N LYS A 94 5.67 15.92 -6.61
CA LYS A 94 5.85 17.33 -7.03
C LYS A 94 5.37 17.61 -8.45
N PHE A 95 5.26 16.58 -9.29
CA PHE A 95 4.89 16.68 -10.70
C PHE A 95 3.55 16.01 -11.01
N GLY A 96 2.78 15.59 -10.00
CA GLY A 96 1.49 14.95 -10.21
C GLY A 96 1.56 13.57 -10.88
N ARG A 97 2.73 12.95 -11.00
CA ARG A 97 2.91 11.62 -11.59
C ARG A 97 3.11 10.59 -10.48
N PHE A 98 2.56 9.39 -10.66
CA PHE A 98 2.45 8.40 -9.59
C PHE A 98 2.70 6.99 -10.08
N ASN A 99 3.26 6.17 -9.21
CA ASN A 99 3.54 4.76 -9.47
C ASN A 99 3.08 3.95 -8.26
N LEU A 100 2.28 2.90 -8.48
CA LEU A 100 1.72 2.09 -7.40
C LEU A 100 2.69 0.98 -6.92
N SER A 101 3.99 1.10 -7.18
CA SER A 101 4.98 0.16 -6.65
C SER A 101 5.06 0.28 -5.13
N GLY A 102 4.87 -0.82 -4.43
CA GLY A 102 4.78 -0.79 -2.99
C GLY A 102 4.36 -2.12 -2.38
N VAL A 103 4.13 -2.06 -1.07
CA VAL A 103 3.44 -3.11 -0.32
C VAL A 103 1.96 -2.79 -0.34
N TRP A 104 1.16 -3.69 -0.90
CA TRP A 104 -0.28 -3.55 -0.97
C TRP A 104 -0.91 -4.43 0.09
N VAL A 105 -1.78 -3.84 0.92
CA VAL A 105 -2.55 -4.56 1.95
C VAL A 105 -4.02 -4.53 1.57
N ASN A 106 -4.62 -5.71 1.38
CA ASN A 106 -6.03 -5.82 1.00
C ASN A 106 -6.92 -5.34 2.17
N ALA A 107 -7.79 -4.38 1.90
CA ALA A 107 -8.64 -3.72 2.88
C ALA A 107 -9.85 -4.59 3.34
N ASP A 108 -10.09 -5.73 2.69
CA ASP A 108 -11.17 -6.65 3.06
C ASP A 108 -10.66 -7.95 3.71
N THR A 109 -9.40 -8.32 3.47
CA THR A 109 -8.84 -9.64 3.87
C THR A 109 -7.52 -9.55 4.63
N GLY A 110 -6.78 -8.43 4.52
CA GLY A 110 -5.45 -8.27 5.11
C GLY A 110 -4.34 -8.95 4.32
N GLU A 111 -4.65 -9.57 3.19
CA GLU A 111 -3.65 -10.18 2.31
C GLU A 111 -2.62 -9.14 1.84
N VAL A 112 -1.34 -9.48 1.96
CA VAL A 112 -0.23 -8.62 1.55
C VAL A 112 0.37 -9.11 0.24
N LYS A 113 0.57 -8.18 -0.71
CA LYS A 113 1.36 -8.43 -1.92
C LYS A 113 2.35 -7.31 -2.18
N VAL A 114 3.46 -7.64 -2.84
CA VAL A 114 4.45 -6.65 -3.28
C VAL A 114 4.28 -6.41 -4.76
N VAL A 115 4.00 -5.16 -5.12
CA VAL A 115 3.85 -4.73 -6.51
C VAL A 115 5.08 -3.94 -6.92
N ARG A 116 5.68 -4.31 -8.06
CA ARG A 116 6.78 -3.60 -8.69
C ARG A 116 6.41 -3.32 -10.14
N LEU A 117 6.22 -2.05 -10.44
CA LEU A 117 5.90 -1.53 -11.76
C LEU A 117 7.13 -0.87 -12.35
N LYS A 118 7.16 -0.75 -13.69
CA LYS A 118 8.19 0.04 -14.34
C LYS A 118 7.85 1.52 -14.26
N ARG A 119 8.82 2.39 -14.56
CA ARG A 119 8.61 3.83 -14.54
C ARG A 119 7.58 4.26 -15.59
N GLU A 120 7.56 3.60 -16.75
CA GLU A 120 6.57 3.87 -17.80
C GLU A 120 5.12 3.57 -17.40
N ASP A 121 4.90 2.73 -16.37
CA ASP A 121 3.56 2.42 -15.84
C ASP A 121 3.05 3.48 -14.85
N SER A 122 3.76 4.60 -14.73
CA SER A 122 3.33 5.71 -13.89
C SER A 122 2.21 6.48 -14.58
N PHE A 123 1.25 6.98 -13.82
CA PHE A 123 0.14 7.78 -14.33
C PHE A 123 0.09 9.14 -13.66
N ASP A 124 -0.41 10.12 -14.38
CA ASP A 124 -0.63 11.46 -13.84
C ASP A 124 -1.98 11.49 -13.09
N THR A 125 -2.03 12.23 -11.99
CA THR A 125 -3.25 12.53 -11.24
C THR A 125 -3.44 14.03 -11.16
N ASP A 126 -4.69 14.47 -10.99
CA ASP A 126 -5.08 15.87 -11.11
C ASP A 126 -4.72 16.73 -9.88
N GLY A 127 -3.85 16.26 -8.97
CA GLY A 127 -3.66 16.89 -7.66
C GLY A 127 -2.22 16.96 -7.14
N HIS A 128 -1.97 18.02 -6.37
CA HIS A 128 -0.85 18.14 -5.45
C HIS A 128 -1.18 17.37 -4.16
N TYR A 129 -0.90 16.07 -4.14
CA TYR A 129 -1.12 15.25 -2.95
C TYR A 129 0.12 15.30 -2.04
N TRP A 130 -0.11 15.41 -0.72
CA TRP A 130 0.95 15.48 0.27
C TRP A 130 1.24 14.08 0.84
N ILE A 131 2.54 13.72 0.90
CA ILE A 131 3.00 12.55 1.64
C ILE A 131 2.75 12.79 3.12
N SER A 132 1.96 11.94 3.73
CA SER A 132 1.86 11.85 5.18
C SER A 132 2.50 10.55 5.63
N TYR A 133 3.54 10.68 6.45
CA TYR A 133 4.06 9.55 7.21
C TYR A 133 3.06 9.26 8.32
N ILE A 134 2.63 8.00 8.46
CA ILE A 134 1.80 7.60 9.59
C ILE A 134 2.72 7.56 10.80
N VAL A 135 2.72 8.66 11.56
CA VAL A 135 3.39 8.75 12.86
C VAL A 135 2.42 8.18 13.89
N ASN A 136 2.67 6.95 14.35
CA ASN A 136 1.98 6.43 15.53
C ASN A 136 2.50 7.21 16.74
N ASN A 137 1.62 7.99 17.38
CA ASN A 137 1.85 8.57 18.71
C ASN A 137 1.70 7.50 19.80
#